data_AF-A0A6I8N625-F1
#
_entry.id   AF-A0A6I8N625-F1
#
_cell.length_a   1.000
_cell.length_b   1.000
_cell.length_c   1.000
_cell.angle_alpha   90.00
_cell.angle_beta   90.00
_cell.angle_gamma   90.00
#
_symmetry.space_group_name_H-M   'P 1'
#
loop_
_entity.id
_entity.type
_entity.pdbx_description
1 polymer ?
#
loop_
_entity_poly.entity_id
_entity_poly.type
_entity_poly.pdbx_seq_one_letter_code
_entity_poly.pdbx_strand_id
1 'polypeptide(L)' 'GPVTLNVGGTVYATTLETLTRFPDSMLGAMFRGRPLPPPDPLGRFFIDRDGKAFRYVLNFLRFGRLDLP' A
#
# COMPACT_ATOMS: atom_id res chain seq x y z
N GLY A 1 7.67 -1.28 -11.89
CA GLY A 1 8.12 0.03 -11.38
C GLY A 1 7.55 0.27 -9.99
N PRO A 2 7.98 1.33 -9.29
CA PRO A 2 7.42 1.70 -7.99
C PRO A 2 5.95 2.13 -8.11
N VAL A 3 5.16 1.80 -7.10
CA VAL A 3 3.80 2.29 -6.86
C VAL A 3 3.88 3.31 -5.73
N THR A 4 3.33 4.49 -5.96
CA THR A 4 3.27 5.55 -4.95
C THR A 4 1.89 5.58 -4.29
N LEU A 5 1.88 5.64 -2.97
CA LEU A 5 0.66 5.69 -2.15
C LEU A 5 0.66 7.00 -1.37
N ASN A 6 -0.52 7.60 -1.23
CA ASN A 6 -0.77 8.67 -0.27
C ASN A 6 -1.70 8.11 0.81
N VAL A 7 -1.17 7.88 2.01
CA VAL A 7 -1.89 7.26 3.12
C VAL A 7 -2.15 8.30 4.21
N GLY A 8 -3.36 8.86 4.25
CA GLY A 8 -3.74 9.92 5.19
C GLY A 8 -2.81 11.14 5.15
N GLY A 9 -2.25 11.46 3.98
CA GLY A 9 -1.26 12.53 3.79
C GLY A 9 0.20 12.09 3.83
N THR A 10 0.50 10.86 4.25
CA THR A 10 1.87 10.31 4.26
C THR A 10 2.16 9.58 2.96
N VAL A 11 3.23 9.99 2.26
CA VAL A 11 3.60 9.37 0.98
C VAL A 11 4.52 8.17 1.19
N TYR A 12 4.15 7.03 0.59
CA TYR A 12 4.95 5.81 0.55
C TYR A 12 5.27 5.44 -0.89
N ALA A 13 6.45 4.85 -1.10
CA ALA A 13 6.81 4.17 -2.34
C ALA A 13 7.06 2.69 -2.06
N THR A 14 6.52 1.82 -2.91
CA THR A 14 6.68 0.36 -2.80
C THR A 14 6.54 -0.32 -4.16
N THR A 15 6.47 -1.65 -4.21
CA THR A 15 6.28 -2.40 -5.46
C THR A 15 4.90 -3.06 -5.52
N LEU A 16 4.43 -3.35 -6.74
CA LEU A 16 3.22 -4.15 -6.96
C LEU A 16 3.33 -5.52 -6.27
N GLU A 17 4.52 -6.14 -6.34
CA GLU A 17 4.83 -7.40 -5.67
C GLU A 17 4.60 -7.31 -4.15
N THR A 18 5.07 -6.24 -3.50
CA THR A 18 4.85 -6.03 -2.05
C THR A 18 3.35 -5.91 -1.74
N LEU A 19 2.62 -5.11 -2.52
CA LEU A 19 1.19 -4.88 -2.30
C LEU A 19 0.33 -6.12 -2.58
N THR A 20 0.80 -7.02 -3.45
CA THR A 20 0.06 -8.21 -3.88
C THR A 20 0.56 -9.50 -3.25
N ARG A 21 1.50 -9.43 -2.29
CA ARG A 21 2.04 -10.60 -1.57
C ARG A 21 0.95 -11.42 -0.88
N PHE A 22 -0.04 -10.74 -0.30
CA PHE A 22 -1.21 -11.38 0.29
C PHE A 22 -2.44 -11.05 -0.56
N PRO A 23 -2.80 -11.92 -1.51
CA PRO A 23 -3.75 -11.58 -2.55
C PRO A 23 -5.18 -11.40 -2.07
N ASP A 24 -5.55 -12.13 -1.01
CA ASP A 24 -6.87 -12.07 -0.41
C ASP A 24 -7.01 -10.90 0.58
N SER A 25 -5.93 -10.12 0.78
CA SER A 25 -6.00 -8.88 1.55
C SER A 25 -6.64 -7.75 0.75
N MET A 26 -7.10 -6.70 1.43
CA MET A 26 -7.62 -5.50 0.78
C MET A 26 -6.63 -4.91 -0.23
N LEU A 27 -5.35 -4.76 0.16
CA LEU A 27 -4.29 -4.25 -0.73
C LEU A 27 -4.02 -5.22 -1.90
N GLY A 28 -4.02 -6.52 -1.63
CA GLY A 28 -3.87 -7.54 -2.67
C GLY A 28 -4.98 -7.45 -3.72
N ALA A 29 -6.23 -7.38 -3.29
CA ALA A 29 -7.39 -7.27 -4.16
C ALA A 29 -7.41 -5.95 -4.94
N MET A 30 -7.05 -4.84 -4.26
CA MET A 30 -6.91 -3.51 -4.85
C MET A 30 -5.95 -3.50 -6.04
N PHE A 31 -4.80 -4.15 -5.91
CA PHE A 31 -3.74 -4.10 -6.91
C PHE A 31 -3.68 -5.33 -7.84
N ARG A 32 -4.67 -6.23 -7.79
CA ARG A 32 -4.81 -7.41 -8.67
C ARG A 32 -5.87 -7.31 -9.77
N GLY A 33 -6.44 -6.12 -9.99
CA GLY A 33 -7.37 -5.89 -11.10
C GLY A 33 -8.81 -5.58 -10.69
N ARG A 34 -9.08 -5.30 -9.41
CA ARG A 34 -10.29 -4.54 -9.08
C ARG A 34 -10.13 -3.09 -9.56
N PRO A 35 -11.22 -2.42 -9.99
CA PRO A 35 -11.17 -1.01 -10.31
C PRO A 35 -10.72 -0.22 -9.08
N LEU A 36 -9.52 0.33 -9.15
CA LEU A 36 -9.07 1.33 -8.19
C LEU A 36 -9.67 2.67 -8.58
N PRO A 37 -10.00 3.54 -7.60
CA PRO A 37 -10.10 4.96 -7.89
C PRO A 37 -8.84 5.40 -8.65
N PRO A 38 -8.98 6.26 -9.68
CA PRO A 38 -7.82 6.75 -10.40
C PRO A 38 -6.85 7.43 -9.43
N PRO A 39 -5.54 7.29 -9.65
CA PRO A 39 -4.56 8.00 -8.84
C PRO A 39 -4.71 9.51 -8.99
N ASP A 40 -4.13 10.26 -8.06
CA ASP A 40 -4.05 11.71 -8.15
C ASP A 40 -3.21 12.17 -9.37
N PRO A 41 -3.16 13.48 -9.70
CA PRO A 41 -2.35 13.98 -10.82
C PRO A 41 -0.85 13.69 -10.72
N LEU A 42 -0.37 13.26 -9.55
CA LEU A 42 1.02 12.87 -9.30
C LEU A 42 1.22 11.35 -9.34
N GLY A 43 0.19 10.58 -9.76
CA GLY A 43 0.25 9.13 -9.88
C GLY A 43 0.17 8.39 -8.54
N ARG A 44 -0.37 9.01 -7.49
CA ARG A 44 -0.44 8.41 -6.15
C ARG A 44 -1.83 7.85 -5.87
N PHE A 45 -1.88 6.61 -5.38
CA PHE A 45 -3.13 6.02 -4.92
C PHE A 45 -3.44 6.47 -3.49
N PHE A 46 -4.63 7.01 -3.28
CA PHE A 46 -5.05 7.49 -1.97
C PHE A 46 -5.60 6.34 -1.11
N ILE A 47 -5.18 6.31 0.16
CA ILE A 47 -5.68 5.41 1.19
C ILE A 47 -6.06 6.27 2.40
N ASP A 48 -7.34 6.26 2.76
CA ASP A 48 -7.88 7.03 3.88
C ASP A 48 -7.60 6.33 5.23
N ARG A 49 -6.33 6.22 5.61
CA ARG A 49 -5.85 5.57 6.85
C ARG A 49 -4.68 6.34 7.45
N ASP A 50 -4.36 6.03 8.71
CA ASP A 50 -3.21 6.61 9.40
C ASP A 50 -1.89 6.20 8.74
N GLY A 51 -1.14 7.19 8.26
CA GLY A 51 0.13 6.98 7.59
C GLY A 51 1.18 6.32 8.50
N LYS A 52 1.30 6.75 9.76
CA LYS A 52 2.34 6.23 10.67
C LYS A 52 2.16 4.73 10.94
N ALA A 53 0.93 4.30 11.20
CA ALA A 53 0.57 2.90 11.38
C ALA A 53 0.79 2.09 10.10
N PHE A 54 0.53 2.69 8.93
CA PHE A 54 0.72 2.02 7.64
C PHE A 54 2.17 1.57 7.39
N ARG A 55 3.17 2.23 7.99
CA ARG A 55 4.56 1.76 7.97
C ARG A 55 4.69 0.31 8.42
N TYR A 56 3.97 -0.10 9.47
CA TYR A 56 4.03 -1.48 9.99
C TYR A 56 3.35 -2.46 9.06
N VAL A 57 2.22 -2.07 8.45
CA VAL A 57 1.56 -2.86 7.40
C VAL A 57 2.53 -3.08 6.24
N LEU A 58 3.19 -2.02 5.77
CA LEU A 58 4.13 -2.13 4.65
C LEU A 58 5.35 -2.99 4.99
N ASN A 59 5.88 -2.89 6.21
CA ASN A 59 6.97 -3.75 6.68
C ASN A 59 6.53 -5.22 6.80
N PHE A 60 5.32 -5.48 7.30
CA PHE A 60 4.75 -6.83 7.31
C PHE A 60 4.66 -7.40 5.90
N LEU A 61 4.19 -6.62 4.92
CA LEU A 61 4.16 -7.05 3.52
C LEU A 61 5.57 -7.33 2.94
N ARG A 62 6.61 -6.60 3.37
CA ARG A 62 7.99 -6.81 2.91
C ARG A 62 8.66 -8.02 3.55
N PHE A 63 8.49 -8.22 4.85
CA PHE A 63 9.27 -9.19 5.62
C PHE A 63 8.48 -10.42 6.04
N GLY A 64 7.15 -10.38 6.00
CA GLY A 64 6.29 -11.48 6.45
C GLY A 64 6.21 -11.63 7.97
N ARG A 65 6.70 -10.64 8.73
CA ARG A 65 6.65 -10.59 10.19
C ARG A 65 6.26 -9.20 10.67
N LEU A 66 5.61 -9.14 11.82
CA LEU A 66 5.14 -7.90 12.44
C LEU A 66 6.08 -7.52 13.58
N ASP A 67 6.89 -6.48 13.37
CA ASP A 67 7.76 -5.90 14.39
C ASP A 67 7.17 -4.57 14.85
N LEU A 68 6.70 -4.53 16.09
CA LEU A 68 6.20 -3.33 16.75
C LEU A 68 7.24 -2.81 17.76
N PRO A 69 7.21 -1.50 18.08
CA PRO A 69 8.01 -0.95 19.18
C PRO A 69 7.72 -1.59 20.52
#